data_AF-A0A7K9T1X0-F1
#
_entry.id   AF-A0A7K9T1X0-F1
#
_cell.length_a   1.000
_cell.length_b   1.000
_cell.length_c   1.000
_cell.angle_alpha   90.00
_cell.angle_beta   90.00
_cell.angle_gamma   90.00
#
_symmetry.space_group_name_H-M   'P 1'
#
loop_
_entity.id
_entity.type
_entity.pdbx_description
1 polymer ?
#
loop_
_entity_poly.entity_id
_entity_poly.type
_entity_poly.pdbx_seq_one_letter_code
_entity_poly.pdbx_strand_id
1 'polypeptide(L)' 'MSGQGVWPRARARLRQFPALLASCGEQAAAYGRCVAAAAGGPAELRRDACLEEFRALRDCFDRAVGPEGR' A
#
# COMPACT_ATOMS: atom_id res chain seq x y z
N MET A 1 25.21 -6.95 -11.95
CA MET A 1 23.84 -7.39 -11.60
C MET A 1 22.94 -7.13 -12.81
N SER A 2 22.56 -8.18 -13.54
CA SER A 2 21.82 -8.06 -14.80
C SER A 2 20.35 -7.70 -14.51
N GLY A 3 19.95 -6.45 -14.76
CA GLY A 3 18.59 -5.95 -14.55
C GLY A 3 17.49 -6.61 -15.41
N GLN A 4 17.85 -7.63 -16.19
CA GLN A 4 16.98 -8.31 -17.17
C GLN A 4 15.77 -9.01 -16.52
N GLY A 5 15.84 -9.36 -15.23
CA GLY A 5 14.73 -9.99 -14.49
C GLY A 5 13.99 -9.08 -13.50
N VAL A 6 14.40 -7.83 -13.31
CA VAL A 6 13.77 -6.92 -12.33
C VAL A 6 12.49 -6.31 -12.90
N TRP A 7 12.55 -5.86 -14.15
CA TRP A 7 11.43 -5.22 -14.84
C TRP A 7 10.20 -6.12 -15.05
N PRO A 8 10.35 -7.40 -15.48
CA PRO A 8 9.18 -8.28 -15.63
C PRO A 8 8.49 -8.59 -14.30
N ARG A 9 9.26 -8.80 -13.23
CA ARG A 9 8.73 -9.09 -11.89
C ARG A 9 8.03 -7.89 -11.28
N ALA A 10 8.62 -6.70 -11.37
CA ALA A 10 7.98 -5.46 -10.93
C ALA A 10 6.66 -5.22 -11.68
N ARG A 11 6.64 -5.44 -12.99
CA ARG A 11 5.42 -5.30 -13.80
C ARG A 11 4.35 -6.32 -13.43
N ALA A 12 4.70 -7.56 -13.13
CA ALA A 12 3.76 -8.56 -12.65
C ALA A 12 3.11 -8.15 -11.31
N ARG A 13 3.92 -7.68 -10.35
CA ARG A 13 3.43 -7.16 -9.05
C ARG A 13 2.47 -5.98 -9.23
N LEU A 14 2.84 -5.01 -10.08
CA LEU A 14 2.00 -3.85 -10.36
C LEU A 14 0.66 -4.23 -11.01
N ARG A 15 0.61 -5.29 -11.83
CA ARG A 15 -0.65 -5.79 -12.41
C ARG A 15 -1.58 -6.42 -11.38
N GLN A 16 -1.04 -7.01 -10.31
CA GLN A 16 -1.82 -7.62 -9.23
C GLN A 16 -2.31 -6.59 -8.20
N PHE A 17 -1.63 -5.44 -8.11
CA PHE A 17 -1.89 -4.42 -7.10
C PHE A 17 -3.36 -3.96 -7.03
N PRO A 18 -4.08 -3.66 -8.13
CA PRO A 18 -5.48 -3.23 -8.04
C PRO A 18 -6.39 -4.27 -7.37
N ALA A 19 -6.18 -5.56 -7.66
CA ALA A 19 -6.96 -6.64 -7.05
C ALA A 19 -6.65 -6.80 -5.56
N LEU A 20 -5.37 -6.72 -5.18
CA LEU A 20 -4.94 -6.76 -3.78
C LEU A 20 -5.42 -5.54 -2.98
N LEU A 21 -5.39 -4.35 -3.60
CA LEU A 21 -5.92 -3.14 -2.98
C LEU A 21 -7.44 -3.24 -2.79
N ALA A 22 -8.16 -3.81 -3.76
CA ALA A 22 -9.60 -4.03 -3.65
C ALA A 22 -9.96 -5.00 -2.52
N SER A 23 -9.17 -6.06 -2.30
CA SER A 23 -9.39 -6.98 -1.16
C SER A 23 -9.13 -6.34 0.21
N CYS A 24 -8.36 -5.26 0.25
CA CYS A 24 -8.07 -4.45 1.44
C CYS A 24 -8.80 -3.10 1.44
N GLY A 25 -9.93 -3.01 0.73
CA GLY A 25 -10.60 -1.74 0.42
C GLY A 25 -11.01 -0.93 1.66
N GLU A 26 -11.42 -1.59 2.74
CA GLU A 26 -11.81 -0.92 3.99
C GLU A 26 -10.60 -0.20 4.62
N GLN A 27 -9.50 -0.92 4.80
CA GLN A 27 -8.26 -0.39 5.39
C GLN A 27 -7.66 0.68 4.47
N ALA A 28 -7.72 0.48 3.15
CA ALA A 28 -7.25 1.44 2.16
C ALA A 28 -8.03 2.75 2.24
N ALA A 29 -9.36 2.66 2.37
CA ALA A 29 -10.21 3.83 2.51
C ALA A 29 -9.97 4.56 3.85
N ALA A 30 -9.74 3.84 4.94
CA ALA A 30 -9.39 4.43 6.23
C ALA A 30 -8.07 5.22 6.17
N TYR A 31 -7.02 4.59 5.62
CA TYR A 31 -5.72 5.25 5.43
C TYR A 31 -5.82 6.48 4.51
N GLY A 32 -6.52 6.34 3.38
CA GLY A 32 -6.74 7.45 2.45
C GLY A 32 -7.47 8.64 3.08
N ARG A 33 -8.49 8.39 3.92
CA ARG A 33 -9.20 9.44 4.66
C ARG A 33 -8.28 10.15 5.65
N CYS A 34 -7.47 9.41 6.41
CA CYS A 34 -6.51 10.02 7.33
C CYS A 34 -5.51 10.91 6.58
N VAL A 35 -4.91 10.41 5.50
CA VAL A 35 -3.94 11.16 4.69
C VAL A 35 -4.57 12.42 4.09
N ALA A 36 -5.78 12.32 3.54
CA ALA A 36 -6.49 13.46 2.98
C ALA A 36 -6.78 14.54 4.04
N ALA A 37 -7.17 14.13 5.25
CA ALA A 37 -7.40 15.06 6.36
C ALA A 37 -6.08 15.72 6.83
N ALA A 38 -5.01 14.94 6.96
CA ALA A 38 -3.71 15.41 7.42
C ALA A 38 -2.98 16.30 6.38
N ALA A 39 -3.21 16.05 5.09
CA ALA A 39 -2.67 16.86 3.99
C ALA A 39 -3.51 18.11 3.66
N GLY A 40 -4.67 18.29 4.30
CA GLY A 40 -5.56 19.44 4.06
C GLY A 40 -5.06 20.78 4.63
N GLY A 41 -3.95 20.78 5.36
CA GLY A 41 -3.35 21.98 5.94
C GLY A 41 -2.17 22.54 5.12
N PRO A 42 -1.67 23.74 5.47
CA PRO A 42 -0.48 24.34 4.84
C PRO A 42 0.83 23.66 5.29
N ALA A 43 0.77 22.82 6.32
CA ALA A 43 1.92 22.10 6.86
C ALA A 43 2.17 20.82 6.07
N GLU A 44 3.45 20.44 5.96
CA GLU A 44 3.84 19.19 5.33
C GLU A 44 3.33 17.98 6.12
N LEU A 45 2.87 16.95 5.40
CA LEU A 45 2.38 15.71 5.99
C LEU A 45 3.50 15.02 6.77
N ARG A 46 3.34 14.90 8.08
CA ARG A 46 4.27 14.13 8.91
C ARG A 46 4.18 12.65 8.57
N ARG A 47 5.34 11.99 8.44
CA ARG A 47 5.48 10.58 8.10
C ARG A 47 4.62 9.64 8.96
N ASP A 48 4.46 9.97 10.23
CA ASP A 48 3.80 9.16 11.25
C ASP A 48 2.35 9.55 11.54
N ALA A 49 1.80 10.54 10.82
CA ALA A 49 0.45 11.08 11.09
C ALA A 49 -0.68 10.04 10.97
N CYS A 50 -0.52 9.06 10.08
CA CYS A 50 -1.52 8.02 9.80
C CYS A 50 -0.94 6.61 9.99
N LEU A 51 -0.07 6.45 10.99
CA LEU A 51 0.71 5.23 11.19
C LEU A 51 -0.16 4.01 11.50
N GLU A 52 -1.24 4.19 12.27
CA GLU A 52 -2.11 3.09 12.67
C GLU A 52 -2.94 2.57 11.48
N GLU A 53 -3.51 3.46 10.68
CA GLU A 53 -4.24 3.09 9.47
C GLU A 53 -3.29 2.45 8.44
N PHE A 54 -2.07 2.96 8.34
CA PHE A 54 -1.04 2.36 7.49
C PHE A 54 -0.70 0.93 7.91
N ARG A 55 -0.52 0.68 9.22
CA ARG A 55 -0.25 -0.66 9.76
C ARG A 55 -1.40 -1.61 9.45
N ALA A 56 -2.64 -1.20 9.67
CA ALA A 56 -3.82 -2.00 9.35
C ALA A 56 -3.88 -2.36 7.86
N LEU A 57 -3.58 -1.40 6.97
CA LEU A 57 -3.53 -1.63 5.53
C LEU A 57 -2.40 -2.61 5.15
N ARG A 58 -1.19 -2.39 5.65
CA ARG A 58 -0.04 -3.27 5.41
C ARG A 58 -0.34 -4.70 5.85
N ASP A 59 -0.88 -4.88 7.06
CA ASP A 59 -1.19 -6.20 7.59
C ASP A 59 -2.29 -6.90 6.79
N CYS A 60 -3.18 -6.14 6.12
CA CYS A 60 -4.09 -6.72 5.14
C CYS A 60 -3.36 -7.18 3.87
N PHE A 61 -2.46 -6.38 3.31
CA PHE A 61 -1.65 -6.77 2.15
C PHE A 61 -0.79 -8.02 2.44
N ASP A 62 -0.16 -8.10 3.61
CA ASP A 62 0.65 -9.25 4.01
C ASP A 62 -0.19 -10.54 4.07
N ARG A 63 -1.46 -10.44 4.47
CA ARG A 63 -2.41 -11.57 4.44
C ARG A 63 -2.91 -11.88 3.03
N ALA A 64 -3.16 -10.87 2.20
CA ALA A 64 -3.71 -11.00 0.86
C ALA A 64 -2.71 -11.58 -0.16
N VAL A 65 -1.42 -11.32 0.02
CA VAL A 65 -0.35 -11.80 -0.88
C VAL A 65 -0.03 -13.29 -0.67
N GLY A 66 -0.35 -13.85 0.50
CA GLY A 66 -0.10 -15.26 0.83
C GLY A 66 1.41 -15.63 0.85
N PRO A 67 1.75 -16.88 1.21
CA PRO A 67 3.15 -17.32 1.34
C PRO A 67 3.93 -17.39 0.02
N GLU A 68 3.27 -17.38 -1.15
CA GLU A 68 3.93 -17.47 -2.47
C GLU A 68 4.35 -16.12 -3.08
N GLY A 69 3.97 -15.00 -2.45
CA GLY A 69 4.26 -13.66 -2.99
C GLY A 69 5.47 -12.93 -2.38
N ARG A 70 6.30 -13.62 -1.58
CA ARG A 70 7.54 -13.08 -1.00
C ARG A 70 8.74 -13.27 -1.94
#